data_AF-A0A3B9UY41-F1
#
_entry.id   AF-A0A3B9UY41-F1
#
_cell.length_a   1.000
_cell.length_b   1.000
_cell.length_c   1.000
_cell.angle_alpha   90.00
_cell.angle_beta   90.00
_cell.angle_gamma   90.00
#
_symmetry.space_group_name_H-M   'P 1'
#
loop_
_entity.id
_entity.type
_entity.pdbx_description
1 polymer ?
#
loop_
_entity_poly.entity_id
_entity_poly.type
_entity_poly.pdbx_seq_one_letter_code
_entity_poly.pdbx_strand_id
1 'polypeptide(L)'
;MMDNWDLKYFLVEWGHASGIILNKYLQSGDEKLLDDILQWEPIEMRNTEEAREFMKKLYLKNKSLPEDKKLTIVGLDIAEEQGGVIYYFKDILEKYKEIPKEQLDKMKNVLKYSELEWTIGRKSSEFLKSLEDLDKDLEENENIYVKYLGSEGVFDLKLIVNNLKNNSGINEVLFSPVHVNKDYYEQIGKMNYENFEKIYEHFDGGKYYLHYGTQHAYQNEINNVKFLGGNLKEDSNFKDKIYSINIIYKEGQCYDYGSLRPKDFYNITTDLKDTLQEAGIE
;
A
#
# COMPACT_ATOMS: atom_id res chain seq x y z
N MET A 1 -15.05 9.71 10.05
CA MET A 1 -14.75 10.18 8.67
C MET A 1 -15.84 9.79 7.69
N MET A 2 -16.23 8.51 7.57
CA MET A 2 -17.27 8.07 6.61
C MET A 2 -18.61 8.84 6.73
N ASP A 3 -19.13 9.05 7.94
CA ASP A 3 -20.47 9.67 8.12
C ASP A 3 -20.52 11.16 7.81
N ASN A 4 -19.48 11.90 8.20
CA ASN A 4 -19.51 13.37 8.23
C ASN A 4 -18.59 14.01 7.20
N TRP A 5 -17.64 13.25 6.66
CA TRP A 5 -16.66 13.77 5.72
C TRP A 5 -16.88 13.27 4.29
N ASP A 6 -17.85 12.38 4.03
CA ASP A 6 -18.07 11.78 2.70
C ASP A 6 -16.78 11.17 2.14
N LEU A 7 -16.12 10.38 2.99
CA LEU A 7 -14.90 9.66 2.64
C LEU A 7 -15.23 8.58 1.60
N LYS A 8 -14.52 8.59 0.47
CA LYS A 8 -14.72 7.63 -0.62
C LYS A 8 -13.61 6.58 -0.70
N TYR A 9 -12.37 7.00 -0.43
CA TYR A 9 -11.21 6.14 -0.63
C TYR A 9 -10.39 6.04 0.64
N PHE A 10 -10.09 4.80 1.02
CA PHE A 10 -9.19 4.48 2.11
C PHE A 10 -7.91 3.88 1.54
N LEU A 11 -6.86 4.70 1.52
CA LEU A 11 -5.54 4.33 1.03
C LEU A 11 -4.73 3.74 2.18
N VAL A 12 -4.28 2.50 2.00
CA VAL A 12 -3.50 1.77 3.00
C VAL A 12 -2.04 1.67 2.57
N GLU A 13 -1.12 1.69 3.54
CA GLU A 13 0.32 1.39 3.38
C GLU A 13 0.54 -0.11 3.16
N TRP A 14 -0.05 -0.59 2.06
CA TRP A 14 0.08 -1.94 1.52
C TRP A 14 0.18 -1.83 0.00
N GLY A 15 0.77 -2.85 -0.63
CA GLY A 15 0.80 -3.00 -2.08
C GLY A 15 -0.60 -2.99 -2.69
N HIS A 16 -0.67 -2.59 -3.97
CA HIS A 16 -1.94 -2.49 -4.67
C HIS A 16 -2.64 -3.84 -4.78
N ALA A 17 -1.90 -4.93 -4.98
CA ALA A 17 -2.45 -6.28 -5.07
C ALA A 17 -3.16 -6.68 -3.76
N SER A 18 -2.58 -6.36 -2.61
CA SER A 18 -3.19 -6.59 -1.29
C SER A 18 -4.38 -5.68 -1.05
N GLY A 19 -4.31 -4.42 -1.47
CA GLY A 19 -5.43 -3.48 -1.42
C GLY A 19 -6.67 -3.99 -2.14
N ILE A 20 -6.51 -4.65 -3.30
CA ILE A 20 -7.62 -5.29 -4.03
C ILE A 20 -8.28 -6.39 -3.18
N ILE A 21 -7.51 -7.18 -2.44
CA ILE A 21 -8.03 -8.26 -1.59
C ILE A 21 -8.78 -7.67 -0.39
N LEU A 22 -8.20 -6.66 0.26
CA LEU A 22 -8.85 -5.93 1.36
C LEU A 22 -10.16 -5.28 0.89
N ASN A 23 -10.19 -4.71 -0.31
CA ASN A 23 -11.40 -4.14 -0.87
C ASN A 23 -12.43 -5.22 -1.21
N LYS A 24 -12.02 -6.35 -1.79
CA LYS A 24 -12.91 -7.50 -2.02
C LYS A 24 -13.55 -7.97 -0.71
N TYR A 25 -12.77 -8.08 0.37
CA TYR A 25 -13.30 -8.36 1.71
C TYR A 25 -14.29 -7.27 2.16
N LEU A 26 -13.93 -5.99 2.02
CA LEU A 26 -14.77 -4.88 2.43
C LEU A 26 -16.14 -4.87 1.73
N GLN A 27 -16.21 -5.34 0.48
CA GLN A 27 -17.46 -5.42 -0.29
C GLN A 27 -18.24 -6.72 -0.02
N SER A 28 -17.57 -7.85 0.22
CA SER A 28 -18.22 -9.16 0.33
C SER A 28 -18.47 -9.63 1.77
N GLY A 29 -17.56 -9.30 2.69
CA GLY A 29 -17.46 -9.90 4.02
C GLY A 29 -16.94 -11.34 4.01
N ASP A 30 -16.25 -11.77 2.96
CA ASP A 30 -15.67 -13.12 2.88
C ASP A 30 -14.46 -13.23 3.81
N GLU A 31 -14.70 -13.79 5.01
CA GLU A 31 -13.69 -13.97 6.05
C GLU A 31 -12.47 -14.77 5.58
N LYS A 32 -12.59 -15.63 4.54
CA LYS A 32 -11.43 -16.33 4.00
C LYS A 32 -10.41 -15.36 3.40
N LEU A 33 -10.86 -14.29 2.74
CA LEU A 33 -9.95 -13.27 2.20
C LEU A 33 -9.19 -12.55 3.31
N LEU A 34 -9.87 -12.26 4.42
CA LEU A 34 -9.25 -11.62 5.58
C LEU A 34 -8.29 -12.57 6.29
N ASP A 35 -8.64 -13.85 6.42
CA ASP A 35 -7.76 -14.86 7.02
C ASP A 35 -6.51 -15.10 6.18
N ASP A 36 -6.68 -15.28 4.86
CA ASP A 36 -5.57 -15.51 3.94
C ASP A 36 -4.59 -14.33 3.98
N ILE A 37 -5.08 -13.10 3.85
CA ILE A 37 -4.21 -11.91 3.76
C ILE A 37 -3.44 -11.65 5.08
N LEU A 38 -4.07 -11.87 6.23
CA LEU A 38 -3.40 -11.72 7.53
C LEU A 38 -2.40 -12.86 7.80
N GLN A 39 -2.63 -14.06 7.25
CA GLN A 39 -1.73 -15.19 7.41
C GLN A 39 -0.45 -15.09 6.56
N TRP A 40 -0.50 -14.41 5.42
CA TRP A 40 0.69 -14.25 4.56
C TRP A 40 1.75 -13.33 5.16
N GLU A 41 1.38 -12.55 6.18
CA GLU A 41 2.26 -11.63 6.91
C GLU A 41 2.44 -12.04 8.38
N PRO A 42 2.93 -13.26 8.68
CA PRO A 42 2.96 -13.78 10.05
C PRO A 42 3.99 -13.06 10.95
N ILE A 43 4.91 -12.28 10.37
CA ILE A 43 6.02 -11.61 11.07
C ILE A 43 5.79 -10.09 11.17
N GLU A 44 4.80 -9.54 10.48
CA GLU A 44 4.57 -8.10 10.47
C GLU A 44 3.57 -7.64 11.54
N MET A 45 3.66 -6.36 11.88
CA MET A 45 2.85 -5.59 12.84
C MET A 45 1.33 -5.60 12.57
N ARG A 46 0.85 -6.46 11.68
CA ARG A 46 -0.44 -6.35 10.98
C ARG A 46 -1.36 -7.56 11.18
N ASN A 47 -0.84 -8.74 11.56
CA ASN A 47 -1.67 -9.89 11.94
C ASN A 47 -2.01 -9.87 13.44
N THR A 48 -2.90 -8.96 13.84
CA THR A 48 -3.36 -8.83 15.23
C THR A 48 -4.88 -8.95 15.33
N GLU A 49 -5.37 -9.26 16.53
CA GLU A 49 -6.81 -9.26 16.79
C GLU A 49 -7.41 -7.86 16.57
N GLU A 50 -6.68 -6.79 16.89
CA GLU A 50 -7.11 -5.42 16.67
C GLU A 50 -7.27 -5.11 15.17
N ALA A 51 -6.34 -5.57 14.31
CA ALA A 51 -6.43 -5.39 12.87
C ALA A 51 -7.64 -6.15 12.31
N ARG A 52 -7.87 -7.38 12.76
CA ARG A 52 -9.04 -8.20 12.39
C ARG A 52 -10.34 -7.55 12.83
N GLU A 53 -10.42 -7.09 14.08
CA GLU A 53 -11.59 -6.39 14.60
C GLU A 53 -11.88 -5.09 13.84
N PHE A 54 -10.83 -4.33 13.51
CA PHE A 54 -10.96 -3.11 12.74
C PHE A 54 -11.56 -3.39 11.36
N MET A 55 -11.04 -4.37 10.63
CA MET A 55 -11.57 -4.75 9.31
C MET A 55 -13.02 -5.22 9.38
N LYS A 56 -13.39 -6.00 10.40
CA LYS A 56 -14.79 -6.42 10.64
C LYS A 56 -15.72 -5.24 10.91
N LYS A 57 -15.30 -4.31 11.78
CA LYS A 57 -16.07 -3.09 12.09
C LYS A 57 -16.22 -2.22 10.83
N LEU A 58 -15.16 -2.10 10.02
CA LEU A 58 -15.16 -1.35 8.77
C LEU A 58 -16.11 -1.97 7.74
N TYR A 59 -16.09 -3.30 7.57
CA TYR A 59 -17.05 -4.03 6.74
C TYR A 59 -18.49 -3.79 7.17
N LEU A 60 -18.81 -3.97 8.45
CA LEU A 60 -20.17 -3.77 8.96
C LEU A 60 -20.66 -2.33 8.72
N LYS A 61 -19.76 -1.35 8.91
CA LYS A 61 -20.07 0.04 8.61
C LYS A 61 -20.30 0.25 7.12
N ASN A 62 -19.39 -0.21 6.27
CA ASN A 62 -19.47 -0.05 4.81
C ASN A 62 -20.73 -0.70 4.23
N LYS A 63 -21.06 -1.92 4.68
CA LYS A 63 -22.28 -2.65 4.29
C LYS A 63 -23.56 -1.88 4.61
N SER A 64 -23.57 -1.08 5.68
CA SER A 64 -24.74 -0.30 6.08
C SER A 64 -24.94 0.98 5.26
N LEU A 65 -23.96 1.38 4.45
CA LEU A 65 -24.01 2.60 3.65
C LEU A 65 -24.74 2.37 2.31
N PRO A 66 -25.41 3.39 1.76
CA PRO A 66 -25.85 3.41 0.37
C PRO A 66 -24.69 3.14 -0.61
N GLU A 67 -24.99 2.57 -1.78
CA GLU A 67 -23.98 2.16 -2.76
C GLU A 67 -23.04 3.31 -3.18
N ASP A 68 -23.60 4.50 -3.42
CA ASP A 68 -22.87 5.71 -3.78
C ASP A 68 -22.00 6.28 -2.65
N LYS A 69 -22.16 5.77 -1.42
CA LYS A 69 -21.42 6.16 -0.22
C LYS A 69 -20.48 5.07 0.30
N LYS A 70 -20.44 3.91 -0.34
CA LYS A 70 -19.50 2.87 0.05
C LYS A 70 -18.07 3.35 -0.14
N LEU A 71 -17.24 2.93 0.81
CA LEU A 71 -15.82 3.13 0.82
C LEU A 71 -15.14 2.09 -0.07
N THR A 72 -14.09 2.52 -0.76
CA THR A 72 -13.18 1.65 -1.51
C THR A 72 -11.83 1.65 -0.81
N ILE A 73 -11.29 0.46 -0.54
CA ILE A 73 -9.89 0.33 -0.10
C ILE A 73 -8.99 0.29 -1.33
N VAL A 74 -7.86 1.00 -1.27
CA VAL A 74 -6.86 1.01 -2.33
C VAL A 74 -5.48 0.86 -1.68
N GLY A 75 -4.67 -0.10 -2.15
CA GLY A 75 -3.27 -0.20 -1.74
C GLY A 75 -2.46 0.86 -2.47
N LEU A 76 -1.73 1.68 -1.72
CA LEU A 76 -0.96 2.80 -2.27
C LEU A 76 0.54 2.49 -2.35
N ASP A 77 1.04 1.58 -1.52
CA ASP A 77 2.47 1.40 -1.37
C ASP A 77 3.10 0.77 -2.61
N ILE A 78 4.33 1.18 -2.90
CA ILE A 78 5.14 0.67 -4.00
C ILE A 78 5.67 -0.73 -3.68
N ALA A 79 5.81 -1.04 -2.39
CA ALA A 79 6.15 -2.37 -1.92
C ALA A 79 4.92 -3.28 -2.01
N GLU A 80 4.96 -4.25 -2.92
CA GLU A 80 3.95 -5.30 -3.00
C GLU A 80 4.24 -6.44 -2.02
N GLU A 81 3.22 -6.86 -1.27
CA GLU A 81 3.27 -8.09 -0.50
C GLU A 81 3.09 -9.29 -1.45
N GLN A 82 4.01 -10.25 -1.39
CA GLN A 82 4.02 -11.32 -2.39
C GLN A 82 2.82 -12.24 -2.28
N GLY A 83 2.24 -12.42 -1.09
CA GLY A 83 0.97 -13.11 -0.91
C GLY A 83 -0.14 -12.47 -1.75
N GLY A 84 -0.24 -11.13 -1.72
CA GLY A 84 -1.17 -10.35 -2.53
C GLY A 84 -0.96 -10.53 -4.03
N VAL A 85 0.30 -10.44 -4.49
CA VAL A 85 0.68 -10.62 -5.90
C VAL A 85 0.33 -12.02 -6.40
N ILE A 86 0.71 -13.06 -5.67
CA ILE A 86 0.44 -14.46 -6.01
C ILE A 86 -1.07 -14.70 -6.09
N TYR A 87 -1.83 -14.18 -5.12
CA TYR A 87 -3.28 -14.28 -5.13
C TYR A 87 -3.88 -13.58 -6.35
N TYR A 88 -3.48 -12.34 -6.63
CA TYR A 88 -4.01 -11.54 -7.73
C TYR A 88 -3.85 -12.23 -9.08
N PHE A 89 -2.63 -12.69 -9.40
CA PHE A 89 -2.38 -13.37 -10.66
C PHE A 89 -3.10 -14.72 -10.75
N LYS A 90 -3.22 -15.49 -9.65
CA LYS A 90 -4.03 -16.72 -9.63
C LYS A 90 -5.50 -16.41 -9.90
N ASP A 91 -6.05 -15.39 -9.25
CA ASP A 91 -7.44 -14.98 -9.41
C ASP A 91 -7.76 -14.58 -10.86
N ILE A 92 -6.89 -13.79 -11.50
CA ILE A 92 -7.05 -13.41 -12.91
C ILE A 92 -6.97 -14.63 -13.82
N LEU A 93 -5.97 -15.49 -13.65
CA LEU A 93 -5.76 -16.67 -14.50
C LEU A 93 -6.89 -17.69 -14.35
N GLU A 94 -7.52 -17.77 -13.18
CA GLU A 94 -8.68 -18.63 -12.93
C GLU A 94 -9.97 -18.05 -13.54
N LYS A 95 -10.20 -16.75 -13.39
CA LYS A 95 -11.43 -16.08 -13.87
C LYS A 95 -11.45 -15.87 -15.38
N TYR A 96 -10.32 -15.53 -15.99
CA TYR A 96 -10.26 -15.02 -17.36
C TYR A 96 -9.53 -15.97 -18.31
N LYS A 97 -9.98 -17.23 -18.36
CA LYS A 97 -9.38 -18.29 -19.21
C LYS A 97 -9.51 -18.05 -20.72
N GLU A 98 -10.41 -17.14 -21.12
CA GLU A 98 -10.67 -16.77 -22.52
C GLU A 98 -9.72 -15.68 -23.07
N ILE A 99 -8.88 -15.09 -22.22
CA ILE A 99 -7.79 -14.22 -22.67
C ILE A 99 -6.89 -15.02 -23.62
N PRO A 100 -6.39 -14.44 -24.74
CA PRO A 100 -5.57 -15.20 -25.67
C PRO A 100 -4.33 -15.77 -24.98
N LYS A 101 -3.93 -16.96 -25.44
CA LYS A 101 -2.88 -17.75 -24.80
C LYS A 101 -1.58 -16.97 -24.57
N GLU A 102 -1.21 -16.09 -25.50
CA GLU A 102 0.00 -15.29 -25.40
C GLU A 102 0.00 -14.36 -24.16
N GLN A 103 -1.09 -13.60 -23.95
CA GLN A 103 -1.26 -12.74 -22.78
C GLN A 103 -1.33 -13.57 -21.48
N LEU A 104 -2.04 -14.71 -21.51
CA LEU A 104 -2.10 -15.63 -20.37
C LEU A 104 -0.71 -16.17 -20.00
N ASP A 105 0.11 -16.52 -20.99
CA ASP A 105 1.44 -17.09 -20.74
C ASP A 105 2.40 -16.03 -20.17
N LYS A 106 2.27 -14.76 -20.55
CA LYS A 106 3.02 -13.64 -19.92
C LYS A 106 2.63 -13.46 -18.45
N MET A 107 1.33 -13.46 -18.12
CA MET A 107 0.87 -13.40 -16.72
C MET A 107 1.29 -14.63 -15.90
N LYS A 108 1.27 -15.83 -16.49
CA LYS A 108 1.77 -17.06 -15.84
C LYS A 108 3.26 -17.00 -15.55
N ASN A 109 4.06 -16.38 -16.43
CA ASN A 109 5.50 -16.22 -16.18
C ASN A 109 5.74 -15.32 -14.97
N VAL A 110 5.05 -14.18 -14.87
CA VAL A 110 5.14 -13.31 -13.68
C VAL A 110 4.75 -14.09 -12.43
N LEU A 111 3.61 -14.78 -12.42
CA LEU A 111 3.18 -15.61 -11.29
C LEU A 111 4.24 -16.65 -10.88
N LYS A 112 4.71 -17.43 -11.86
CA LYS A 112 5.71 -18.48 -11.63
C LYS A 112 6.98 -17.93 -10.97
N TYR A 113 7.45 -16.79 -11.45
CA TYR A 113 8.67 -16.18 -10.90
C TYR A 113 8.41 -15.51 -9.54
N SER A 114 7.26 -14.88 -9.31
CA SER A 114 6.88 -14.39 -7.98
C SER A 114 6.84 -15.52 -6.93
N GLU A 115 6.28 -16.68 -7.27
CA GLU A 115 6.26 -17.86 -6.38
C GLU A 115 7.67 -18.40 -6.09
N LEU A 116 8.55 -18.39 -7.11
CA LEU A 116 9.94 -18.78 -6.95
C LEU A 116 10.69 -17.82 -6.03
N GLU A 117 10.54 -16.51 -6.24
CA GLU A 117 11.21 -15.46 -5.47
C GLU A 117 10.79 -15.46 -4.00
N TRP A 118 9.51 -15.69 -3.72
CA TRP A 118 9.02 -15.89 -2.35
C TRP A 118 9.76 -17.02 -1.63
N THR A 119 10.11 -18.09 -2.36
CA THR A 119 10.82 -19.25 -1.81
C THR A 119 12.31 -18.96 -1.59
N ILE A 120 12.95 -18.22 -2.50
CA ILE A 120 14.41 -18.00 -2.48
C ILE A 120 14.85 -16.68 -1.83
N GLY A 121 13.92 -15.75 -1.57
CA GLY A 121 14.17 -14.48 -0.90
C GLY A 121 14.97 -13.45 -1.71
N ARG A 122 15.03 -13.56 -3.04
CA ARG A 122 15.74 -12.61 -3.90
C ARG A 122 15.13 -12.53 -5.28
N LYS A 123 15.27 -11.35 -5.91
CA LYS A 123 14.76 -11.14 -7.27
C LYS A 123 15.70 -11.70 -8.35
N SER A 124 15.15 -12.37 -9.37
CA SER A 124 15.90 -12.97 -10.47
C SER A 124 15.86 -12.14 -11.75
N SER A 125 16.85 -12.33 -12.63
CA SER A 125 16.84 -11.73 -13.97
C SER A 125 15.62 -12.14 -14.79
N GLU A 126 15.15 -13.37 -14.59
CA GLU A 126 13.99 -13.94 -15.28
C GLU A 126 12.69 -13.30 -14.82
N PHE A 127 12.57 -12.95 -13.53
CA PHE A 127 11.43 -12.20 -13.02
C PHE A 127 11.38 -10.81 -13.64
N LEU A 128 12.50 -10.07 -13.58
CA LEU A 128 12.60 -8.75 -14.22
C LEU A 128 12.22 -8.81 -15.70
N LYS A 129 12.73 -9.82 -16.40
CA LYS A 129 12.39 -10.03 -17.82
C LYS A 129 10.91 -10.31 -18.03
N SER A 130 10.29 -11.12 -17.16
CA SER A 130 8.85 -11.41 -17.24
C SER A 130 7.98 -10.18 -16.99
N LEU A 131 8.41 -9.27 -16.11
CA LEU A 131 7.74 -7.99 -15.89
C LEU A 131 7.87 -7.08 -17.12
N GLU A 132 9.07 -6.97 -17.70
CA GLU A 132 9.28 -6.20 -18.94
C GLU A 132 8.43 -6.71 -20.10
N ASP A 133 8.37 -8.04 -20.27
CA ASP A 133 7.61 -8.66 -21.35
C ASP A 133 6.10 -8.46 -21.18
N LEU A 134 5.59 -8.52 -19.94
CA LEU A 134 4.18 -8.25 -19.65
C LEU A 134 3.85 -6.76 -19.78
N ASP A 135 4.70 -5.88 -19.28
CA ASP A 135 4.52 -4.43 -19.35
C ASP A 135 4.46 -3.94 -20.80
N LYS A 136 5.42 -4.39 -21.62
CA LYS A 136 5.42 -4.09 -23.06
C LYS A 136 4.15 -4.61 -23.75
N ASP A 137 3.69 -5.80 -23.40
CA ASP A 137 2.46 -6.35 -23.99
C ASP A 137 1.21 -5.58 -23.57
N LEU A 138 1.17 -5.07 -22.35
CA LEU A 138 0.08 -4.20 -21.88
C LEU A 138 0.02 -2.89 -22.65
N GLU A 139 1.16 -2.34 -23.07
CA GLU A 139 1.22 -1.14 -23.91
C GLU A 139 0.83 -1.44 -25.37
N GLU A 140 1.39 -2.49 -25.97
CA GLU A 140 1.19 -2.81 -27.39
C GLU A 140 -0.20 -3.40 -27.68
N ASN A 141 -0.78 -4.11 -26.70
CA ASN A 141 -2.01 -4.89 -26.87
C ASN A 141 -3.09 -4.53 -25.83
N GLU A 142 -3.10 -3.28 -25.34
CA GLU A 142 -4.04 -2.79 -24.32
C GLU A 142 -5.51 -3.14 -24.61
N ASN A 143 -5.94 -3.02 -25.87
CA ASN A 143 -7.29 -3.35 -26.31
C ASN A 143 -7.70 -4.81 -26.03
N ILE A 144 -6.74 -5.75 -26.07
CA ILE A 144 -6.98 -7.15 -25.71
C ILE A 144 -7.28 -7.23 -24.21
N TYR A 145 -6.46 -6.61 -23.38
CA TYR A 145 -6.66 -6.65 -21.93
C TYR A 145 -7.95 -5.94 -21.52
N VAL A 146 -8.25 -4.75 -22.06
CA VAL A 146 -9.49 -4.02 -21.79
C VAL A 146 -10.72 -4.85 -22.16
N LYS A 147 -10.67 -5.61 -23.26
CA LYS A 147 -11.79 -6.48 -23.68
C LYS A 147 -12.15 -7.51 -22.61
N TYR A 148 -11.18 -8.06 -21.87
CA TYR A 148 -11.41 -9.16 -20.93
C TYR A 148 -11.43 -8.73 -19.47
N LEU A 149 -10.56 -7.79 -19.08
CA LEU A 149 -10.39 -7.31 -17.71
C LEU A 149 -11.19 -6.02 -17.43
N GLY A 150 -11.68 -5.33 -18.47
CA GLY A 150 -12.22 -3.98 -18.34
C GLY A 150 -11.14 -2.93 -18.09
N SER A 151 -11.53 -1.66 -18.00
CA SER A 151 -10.62 -0.55 -17.67
C SER A 151 -10.02 -0.71 -16.28
N GLU A 152 -10.84 -1.09 -15.29
CA GLU A 152 -10.41 -1.29 -13.90
C GLU A 152 -9.35 -2.38 -13.78
N GLY A 153 -9.59 -3.56 -14.37
CA GLY A 153 -8.63 -4.65 -14.29
C GLY A 153 -7.33 -4.38 -15.06
N VAL A 154 -7.37 -3.53 -16.09
CA VAL A 154 -6.15 -3.04 -16.77
C VAL A 154 -5.40 -2.05 -15.91
N PHE A 155 -6.09 -1.12 -15.24
CA PHE A 155 -5.49 -0.19 -14.29
C PHE A 155 -4.79 -0.94 -13.15
N ASP A 156 -5.49 -1.87 -12.49
CA ASP A 156 -4.96 -2.69 -11.41
C ASP A 156 -3.70 -3.45 -11.85
N LEU A 157 -3.76 -4.10 -13.02
CA LEU A 157 -2.65 -4.88 -13.56
C LEU A 157 -1.43 -3.99 -13.88
N LYS A 158 -1.64 -2.84 -14.53
CA LYS A 158 -0.56 -1.89 -14.85
C LYS A 158 0.08 -1.34 -13.57
N LEU A 159 -0.72 -1.01 -12.55
CA LEU A 159 -0.22 -0.47 -11.29
C LEU A 159 0.63 -1.51 -10.53
N ILE A 160 0.15 -2.76 -10.42
CA ILE A 160 0.90 -3.85 -9.78
C ILE A 160 2.20 -4.15 -10.53
N VAL A 161 2.17 -4.24 -11.86
CA VAL A 161 3.40 -4.49 -12.66
C VAL A 161 4.41 -3.35 -12.49
N ASN A 162 3.94 -2.10 -12.49
CA ASN A 162 4.79 -0.94 -12.25
C ASN A 162 5.42 -0.97 -10.85
N ASN A 163 4.64 -1.32 -9.81
CA ASN A 163 5.13 -1.44 -8.44
C ASN A 163 6.21 -2.52 -8.32
N LEU A 164 5.95 -3.70 -8.89
CA LEU A 164 6.92 -4.80 -8.92
C LEU A 164 8.23 -4.41 -9.61
N LYS A 165 8.17 -3.69 -10.74
CA LYS A 165 9.36 -3.17 -11.43
C LYS A 165 10.12 -2.16 -10.57
N ASN A 166 9.43 -1.15 -10.06
CA ASN A 166 10.03 -0.05 -9.30
C ASN A 166 10.69 -0.54 -8.01
N ASN A 167 10.03 -1.44 -7.28
CA ASN A 167 10.57 -2.02 -6.05
C ASN A 167 11.74 -3.00 -6.30
N SER A 168 12.11 -3.29 -7.55
CA SER A 168 13.23 -4.19 -7.86
C SER A 168 14.59 -3.49 -7.94
N GLY A 169 14.61 -2.17 -8.02
CA GLY A 169 15.84 -1.37 -8.13
C GLY A 169 16.27 -0.67 -6.84
N ILE A 170 15.55 -0.87 -5.74
CA ILE A 170 15.70 -0.10 -4.51
C ILE A 170 16.46 -0.92 -3.47
N ASN A 171 17.53 -0.37 -2.91
CA ASN A 171 18.33 -1.01 -1.87
C ASN A 171 18.27 -0.18 -0.59
N GLU A 172 17.84 -0.80 0.50
CA GLU A 172 17.95 -0.29 1.87
C GLU A 172 19.24 -0.79 2.52
N VAL A 173 19.90 0.06 3.32
CA VAL A 173 20.87 -0.40 4.32
C VAL A 173 20.11 -0.81 5.59
N LEU A 174 19.97 -2.12 5.78
CA LEU A 174 19.24 -2.68 6.92
C LEU A 174 19.79 -2.15 8.26
N PHE A 175 18.88 -1.93 9.21
CA PHE A 175 19.19 -1.46 10.58
C PHE A 175 19.90 -0.10 10.66
N SER A 176 19.82 0.73 9.62
CA SER A 176 20.42 2.06 9.62
C SER A 176 19.39 3.16 9.91
N PRO A 177 19.81 4.28 10.54
CA PRO A 177 18.93 5.43 10.74
C PRO A 177 18.37 5.97 9.43
N VAL A 178 17.20 6.61 9.52
CA VAL A 178 16.47 7.19 8.38
C VAL A 178 17.32 8.10 7.50
N HIS A 179 18.16 8.95 8.10
CA HIS A 179 19.02 9.87 7.35
C HIS A 179 20.17 9.17 6.59
N VAL A 180 20.56 7.95 7.00
CA VAL A 180 21.53 7.12 6.27
C VAL A 180 20.88 6.52 5.02
N ASN A 181 19.61 6.15 5.13
CA ASN A 181 18.77 5.66 4.03
C ASN A 181 17.98 6.80 3.35
N LYS A 182 18.50 8.04 3.35
CA LYS A 182 17.78 9.21 2.81
C LYS A 182 17.28 8.95 1.39
N ASP A 183 18.17 8.58 0.48
CA ASP A 183 17.84 8.38 -0.94
C ASP A 183 16.77 7.29 -1.12
N TYR A 184 16.84 6.22 -0.33
CA TYR A 184 15.84 5.16 -0.28
C TYR A 184 14.45 5.72 0.10
N TYR A 185 14.35 6.43 1.22
CA TYR A 185 13.06 6.94 1.71
C TYR A 185 12.47 8.02 0.81
N GLU A 186 13.30 8.91 0.24
CA GLU A 186 12.83 9.92 -0.71
C GLU A 186 12.36 9.28 -2.03
N GLN A 187 13.05 8.22 -2.50
CA GLN A 187 12.63 7.47 -3.68
C GLN A 187 11.29 6.76 -3.46
N ILE A 188 11.12 6.05 -2.34
CA ILE A 188 9.84 5.42 -1.97
C ILE A 188 8.74 6.47 -1.81
N GLY A 189 9.03 7.58 -1.11
CA GLY A 189 8.07 8.68 -0.93
C GLY A 189 7.63 9.32 -2.25
N LYS A 190 8.53 9.41 -3.23
CA LYS A 190 8.21 9.89 -4.59
C LYS A 190 7.38 8.87 -5.37
N MET A 191 7.73 7.60 -5.33
CA MET A 191 6.99 6.54 -6.04
C MET A 191 5.58 6.36 -5.49
N ASN A 192 5.39 6.45 -4.17
CA ASN A 192 4.06 6.43 -3.54
C ASN A 192 3.24 7.67 -3.95
N TYR A 193 3.88 8.82 -4.14
CA TYR A 193 3.20 9.99 -4.69
C TYR A 193 2.78 9.77 -6.16
N GLU A 194 3.64 9.22 -7.01
CA GLU A 194 3.31 8.89 -8.41
C GLU A 194 2.17 7.85 -8.50
N ASN A 195 2.12 6.88 -7.59
CA ASN A 195 0.99 5.96 -7.46
C ASN A 195 -0.29 6.70 -7.04
N PHE A 196 -0.19 7.62 -6.08
CA PHE A 196 -1.33 8.43 -5.65
C PHE A 196 -1.90 9.27 -6.80
N GLU A 197 -1.05 9.90 -7.62
CA GLU A 197 -1.50 10.65 -8.80
C GLU A 197 -2.31 9.77 -9.75
N LYS A 198 -1.79 8.60 -10.11
CA LYS A 198 -2.50 7.63 -10.99
C LYS A 198 -3.84 7.20 -10.40
N ILE A 199 -3.88 6.91 -9.10
CA ILE A 199 -5.10 6.53 -8.38
C ILE A 199 -6.10 7.70 -8.35
N TYR A 200 -5.64 8.91 -8.08
CA TYR A 200 -6.47 10.10 -8.00
C TYR A 200 -7.11 10.44 -9.35
N GLU A 201 -6.33 10.36 -10.43
CA GLU A 201 -6.80 10.53 -11.81
C GLU A 201 -7.82 9.46 -12.21
N HIS A 202 -7.55 8.19 -11.85
CA HIS A 202 -8.42 7.06 -12.21
C HIS A 202 -9.79 7.11 -11.52
N PHE A 203 -9.84 7.53 -10.26
CA PHE A 203 -11.08 7.56 -9.48
C PHE A 203 -11.86 8.89 -9.56
N ASP A 204 -11.44 9.82 -10.42
CA ASP A 204 -12.10 11.12 -10.67
C ASP A 204 -12.33 11.97 -9.39
N GLY A 205 -11.34 11.94 -8.49
CA GLY A 205 -11.30 12.76 -7.27
C GLY A 205 -12.08 12.20 -6.08
N GLY A 206 -12.66 13.08 -5.25
CA GLY A 206 -13.28 12.72 -3.97
C GLY A 206 -12.35 12.91 -2.77
N LYS A 207 -12.74 12.36 -1.62
CA LYS A 207 -11.97 12.48 -0.37
C LYS A 207 -11.29 11.16 -0.03
N TYR A 208 -10.02 11.31 0.31
CA TYR A 208 -9.09 10.22 0.59
C TYR A 208 -8.65 10.29 2.04
N TYR A 209 -8.50 9.13 2.65
CA TYR A 209 -7.82 8.96 3.94
C TYR A 209 -6.65 8.03 3.72
N LEU A 210 -5.43 8.55 3.91
CA LEU A 210 -4.20 7.77 3.81
C LEU A 210 -3.82 7.32 5.22
N HIS A 211 -3.72 6.01 5.42
CA HIS A 211 -3.24 5.44 6.68
C HIS A 211 -1.87 4.82 6.47
N TYR A 212 -0.87 5.57 6.93
CA TYR A 212 0.55 5.31 6.81
C TYR A 212 1.24 5.54 8.16
N GLY A 213 2.45 5.01 8.28
CA GLY A 213 3.37 5.36 9.37
C GLY A 213 3.60 6.87 9.50
N THR A 214 3.78 7.33 10.74
CA THR A 214 3.84 8.76 11.11
C THR A 214 4.76 9.61 10.23
N GLN A 215 5.90 9.05 9.78
CA GLN A 215 6.87 9.78 8.95
C GLN A 215 6.29 10.23 7.61
N HIS A 216 5.44 9.39 6.99
CA HIS A 216 4.83 9.67 5.70
C HIS A 216 3.78 10.77 5.75
N ALA A 217 3.26 11.11 6.95
CA ALA A 217 2.28 12.17 7.12
C ALA A 217 2.90 13.57 7.29
N TYR A 218 4.20 13.70 7.53
CA TYR A 218 4.86 15.01 7.63
C TYR A 218 4.84 15.72 6.27
N GLN A 219 4.34 16.96 6.25
CA GLN A 219 4.29 17.80 5.06
C GLN A 219 5.57 18.63 4.84
N ASN A 220 6.52 18.56 5.77
CA ASN A 220 7.86 19.14 5.64
C ASN A 220 8.90 18.04 5.80
N GLU A 221 10.12 18.29 5.39
CA GLU A 221 11.24 17.40 5.66
C GLU A 221 11.40 17.16 7.16
N ILE A 222 11.68 15.90 7.53
CA ILE A 222 12.06 15.51 8.88
C ILE A 222 13.34 14.68 8.80
N ASN A 223 14.31 14.97 9.67
CA ASN A 223 15.66 14.37 9.60
C ASN A 223 16.34 14.53 8.23
N ASN A 224 16.10 15.65 7.54
CA ASN A 224 16.57 15.94 6.18
C ASN A 224 16.06 14.95 5.11
N VAL A 225 14.92 14.30 5.35
CA VAL A 225 14.28 13.38 4.41
C VAL A 225 12.88 13.89 4.05
N LYS A 226 12.59 13.97 2.75
CA LYS A 226 11.25 14.27 2.24
C LYS A 226 10.44 12.99 2.03
N PHE A 227 9.35 12.85 2.78
CA PHE A 227 8.41 11.73 2.66
C PHE A 227 7.19 12.09 1.80
N LEU A 228 6.26 11.13 1.66
CA LEU A 228 5.02 11.23 0.87
C LEU A 228 4.24 12.55 1.14
N GLY A 229 4.01 12.91 2.40
CA GLY A 229 3.30 14.14 2.76
C GLY A 229 3.98 15.41 2.25
N GLY A 230 5.32 15.41 2.15
CA GLY A 230 6.08 16.50 1.56
C GLY A 230 5.86 16.61 0.05
N ASN A 231 5.90 15.48 -0.68
CA ASN A 231 5.60 15.46 -2.12
C ASN A 231 4.17 15.95 -2.40
N LEU A 232 3.18 15.47 -1.62
CA LEU A 232 1.79 15.90 -1.75
C LEU A 232 1.60 17.40 -1.50
N LYS A 233 2.30 17.99 -0.53
CA LYS A 233 2.22 19.43 -0.24
C LYS A 233 2.78 20.28 -1.38
N GLU A 234 3.83 19.82 -2.05
CA GLU A 234 4.49 20.56 -3.13
C GLU A 234 3.64 20.61 -4.41
N ASP A 235 2.78 19.62 -4.65
CA ASP A 235 1.85 19.66 -5.76
C ASP A 235 0.74 20.69 -5.56
N SER A 236 0.66 21.63 -6.51
CA SER A 236 -0.38 22.65 -6.60
C SER A 236 -1.82 22.11 -6.61
N ASN A 237 -2.05 20.88 -7.06
CA ASN A 237 -3.38 20.25 -7.06
C ASN A 237 -3.89 19.95 -5.65
N PHE A 238 -2.97 19.60 -4.74
CA PHE A 238 -3.27 19.17 -3.37
C PHE A 238 -2.85 20.18 -2.31
N LYS A 239 -2.05 21.19 -2.70
CA LYS A 239 -1.66 22.30 -1.84
C LYS A 239 -2.88 22.90 -1.13
N ASP A 240 -2.74 23.09 0.19
CA ASP A 240 -3.78 23.61 1.09
C ASP A 240 -5.05 22.74 1.20
N LYS A 241 -5.05 21.51 0.67
CA LYS A 241 -6.17 20.53 0.76
C LYS A 241 -5.84 19.31 1.62
N ILE A 242 -4.65 19.25 2.22
CA ILE A 242 -4.16 18.09 2.98
C ILE A 242 -4.19 18.38 4.48
N TYR A 243 -4.86 17.51 5.23
CA TYR A 243 -4.81 17.50 6.69
C TYR A 243 -3.97 16.32 7.16
N SER A 244 -2.81 16.61 7.77
CA SER A 244 -1.96 15.59 8.37
C SER A 244 -2.26 15.46 9.86
N ILE A 245 -2.53 14.23 10.31
CA ILE A 245 -2.83 13.92 11.72
C ILE A 245 -1.78 12.92 12.20
N ASN A 246 -0.89 13.38 13.07
CA ASN A 246 0.12 12.53 13.70
C ASN A 246 -0.32 12.11 15.09
N ILE A 247 -0.11 10.83 15.42
CA ILE A 247 -0.34 10.29 16.76
C ILE A 247 1.02 10.16 17.45
N ILE A 248 1.15 10.79 18.62
CA ILE A 248 2.39 10.78 19.42
C ILE A 248 2.06 10.16 20.78
N TYR A 249 2.87 9.19 21.18
CA TYR A 249 2.79 8.55 22.49
C TYR A 249 3.95 9.02 23.36
N LYS A 250 3.69 9.37 24.62
CA LYS A 250 4.71 9.87 25.56
C LYS A 250 5.77 8.82 25.86
N GLU A 251 5.34 7.77 26.54
CA GLU A 251 6.12 6.60 26.91
C GLU A 251 5.19 5.39 26.97
N GLY A 252 5.75 4.19 26.84
CA GLY A 252 4.97 2.97 26.93
C GLY A 252 5.76 1.74 26.47
N GLN A 253 5.03 0.67 26.20
CA GLN A 253 5.57 -0.58 25.67
C GLN A 253 4.91 -0.90 24.34
N CYS A 254 5.72 -1.29 23.36
CA CYS A 254 5.25 -1.90 22.12
C CYS A 254 5.83 -3.31 21.99
N TYR A 255 5.21 -4.16 21.18
CA TYR A 255 5.78 -5.46 20.88
C TYR A 255 6.85 -5.28 19.79
N ASP A 256 8.07 -5.71 20.07
CA ASP A 256 9.16 -5.74 19.09
C ASP A 256 9.18 -7.10 18.41
N TYR A 257 8.80 -7.13 17.13
CA TYR A 257 8.72 -8.33 16.31
C TYR A 257 10.10 -8.89 15.94
N GLY A 258 11.16 -8.07 15.98
CA GLY A 258 12.53 -8.53 15.74
C GLY A 258 13.09 -9.33 16.92
N SER A 259 12.74 -8.92 18.15
CA SER A 259 13.18 -9.61 19.38
C SER A 259 12.13 -10.52 20.01
N LEU A 260 10.89 -10.50 19.50
CA LEU A 260 9.70 -11.20 20.00
C LEU A 260 9.41 -10.92 21.48
N ARG A 261 9.57 -9.67 21.90
CA ARG A 261 9.44 -9.22 23.30
C ARG A 261 8.85 -7.82 23.38
N PRO A 262 8.25 -7.44 24.53
CA PRO A 262 7.94 -6.04 24.80
C PRO A 262 9.22 -5.19 24.76
N LYS A 263 9.12 -4.02 24.13
CA LYS A 263 10.14 -3.00 24.05
C LYS A 263 9.56 -1.70 24.59
N ASP A 264 10.26 -1.13 25.57
CA ASP A 264 9.94 0.21 26.07
C ASP A 264 10.26 1.25 24.98
N PHE A 265 9.39 2.23 24.83
CA PHE A 265 9.62 3.39 23.98
C PHE A 265 9.37 4.68 24.75
N TYR A 266 10.10 5.72 24.34
CA TYR A 266 10.01 7.08 24.86
C TYR A 266 10.13 8.02 23.65
N ASN A 267 9.01 8.55 23.15
CA ASN A 267 9.02 9.33 21.90
C ASN A 267 9.12 10.84 22.13
N ILE A 268 8.94 11.31 23.36
CA ILE A 268 9.13 12.72 23.68
C ILE A 268 10.63 12.95 23.92
N THR A 269 11.26 13.64 22.97
CA THR A 269 12.63 14.15 23.17
C THR A 269 12.66 15.10 24.36
N THR A 270 13.82 15.24 25.01
CA THR A 270 13.99 16.24 26.08
C THR A 270 13.53 17.62 25.59
N ASP A 271 13.89 18.01 24.37
CA ASP A 271 13.52 19.29 23.78
C ASP A 271 11.99 19.47 23.62
N LEU A 272 11.27 18.43 23.19
CA LEU A 272 9.80 18.48 23.11
C LEU A 272 9.18 18.49 24.50
N LYS A 273 9.76 17.77 25.46
CA LYS A 273 9.32 17.78 26.86
C LYS A 273 9.44 19.18 27.46
N ASP A 274 10.57 19.83 27.23
CA ASP A 274 10.85 21.19 27.69
C ASP A 274 9.89 22.19 27.03
N THR A 275 9.66 22.06 25.72
CA THR A 275 8.69 22.89 24.98
C THR A 275 7.26 22.73 25.50
N LEU A 276 6.81 21.49 25.77
CA LEU A 276 5.48 21.22 26.31
C LEU A 276 5.35 21.79 27.74
N GLN A 277 6.40 21.67 28.53
CA GLN A 277 6.47 22.22 29.89
C GLN A 277 6.43 23.75 29.90
N GLU A 278 7.16 24.41 28.98
CA GLU A 278 7.10 25.85 28.77
C GLU A 278 5.70 26.32 28.30
N ALA A 279 5.01 25.49 27.51
CA ALA A 279 3.64 25.75 27.06
C ALA A 279 2.56 25.47 28.11
N GLY A 280 2.92 24.99 29.31
CA GLY A 280 1.98 24.65 30.39
C GLY A 280 1.14 23.40 30.11
N ILE A 281 1.64 22.50 29.25
CA ILE A 281 0.99 21.23 28.90
C ILE A 281 1.74 20.10 29.65
N GLU A 282 1.07 19.48 30.63
CA GLU A 282 1.63 18.36 31.44
C GLU A 282 1.55 16.98 30.76
#